data_AF-A0A841BTN1-F1
#
_entry.id   AF-A0A841BTN1-F1
#
_cell.length_a   1.000
_cell.length_b   1.000
_cell.length_c   1.000
_cell.angle_alpha   90.00
_cell.angle_beta   90.00
_cell.angle_gamma   90.00
#
_symmetry.space_group_name_H-M   'P 1'
#
loop_
_entity.id
_entity.type
_entity.pdbx_description
1 polymer ?
#
loop_
_entity_poly.entity_id
_entity_poly.type
_entity_poly.pdbx_seq_one_letter_code
_entity_poly.pdbx_strand_id
1 'polypeptide(L)'
;MTPRAGDILHVTREASVQFVTPMLFRVIRVHDWPTYDGWLWLDGYQLNAAGDAVERRSIFVQQDGLQAVRAKPVAEQRPRNMLRNHTRPRAAIAH
;
A
#
# COMPACT_ATOMS: atom_id res chain seq x y z
N MET A 1 7.66 -3.12 -9.60
CA MET A 1 7.71 -1.96 -8.68
C MET A 1 7.46 -2.45 -7.26
N THR A 2 7.91 -1.78 -6.21
CA THR A 2 7.56 -2.17 -4.83
C THR A 2 6.39 -1.31 -4.32
N PRO A 3 5.21 -1.90 -4.07
CA PRO A 3 4.06 -1.14 -3.55
C PRO A 3 4.34 -0.59 -2.15
N ARG A 4 3.75 0.55 -1.81
CA ARG A 4 3.87 1.20 -0.50
C ARG A 4 2.50 1.63 0.02
N ALA A 5 2.41 1.81 1.33
CA ALA A 5 1.21 2.38 1.94
C ALA A 5 0.91 3.78 1.34
N GLY A 6 -0.32 3.98 0.91
CA GLY A 6 -0.78 5.18 0.22
C GLY A 6 -0.84 5.06 -1.30
N ASP A 7 -0.16 4.07 -1.91
CA ASP A 7 -0.20 3.86 -3.35
C ASP A 7 -1.58 3.38 -3.81
N ILE A 8 -1.98 3.81 -5.01
CA ILE A 8 -3.15 3.29 -5.71
C ILE A 8 -2.66 2.37 -6.80
N LEU A 9 -3.10 1.12 -6.74
CA LEU A 9 -2.73 0.06 -7.66
C LEU A 9 -3.92 -0.31 -8.53
N HIS A 10 -3.65 -0.53 -9.81
CA HIS A 10 -4.59 -1.18 -10.70
C HIS A 10 -4.33 -2.69 -10.61
N VAL A 11 -5.24 -3.39 -9.94
CA VAL A 11 -5.17 -4.83 -9.73
C VAL A 11 -5.94 -5.48 -10.86
N THR A 12 -5.24 -6.23 -11.69
CA THR A 12 -5.79 -6.94 -12.85
C THR A 12 -5.53 -8.43 -12.71
N ARG A 13 -5.99 -9.23 -13.67
CA ARG A 13 -5.73 -10.67 -13.72
C ARG A 13 -4.23 -11.02 -13.72
N GLU A 14 -3.38 -10.13 -14.25
CA GLU A 14 -1.92 -10.30 -14.24
C GLU A 14 -1.36 -10.34 -12.82
N ALA A 15 -2.00 -9.64 -11.88
CA ALA A 15 -1.59 -9.61 -10.48
C ALA A 15 -2.11 -10.84 -9.71
N SER A 16 -3.28 -11.37 -10.06
CA SER A 16 -3.76 -12.67 -9.59
C SER A 16 -4.98 -13.09 -10.41
N VAL A 17 -5.06 -14.39 -10.73
CA VAL A 17 -6.12 -14.96 -11.57
C VAL A 17 -7.53 -14.79 -10.99
N GLN A 18 -7.65 -14.53 -9.68
CA GLN A 18 -8.92 -14.27 -9.01
C GLN A 18 -9.53 -12.91 -9.40
N PHE A 19 -8.74 -12.00 -9.97
CA PHE A 19 -9.16 -10.66 -10.38
C PHE A 19 -9.49 -10.59 -11.87
N VAL A 20 -10.49 -11.36 -12.30
CA VAL A 20 -10.98 -11.35 -13.69
C VAL A 20 -11.54 -9.98 -14.06
N THR A 21 -12.20 -9.31 -13.12
CA THR A 21 -12.61 -7.91 -13.24
C THR A 21 -11.54 -7.02 -12.61
N PRO A 22 -10.89 -6.13 -13.38
CA PRO A 22 -9.87 -5.25 -12.83
C PRO A 22 -10.47 -4.24 -11.85
N MET A 23 -9.71 -3.87 -10.83
CA MET A 23 -10.14 -2.91 -9.81
C MET A 23 -9.01 -1.97 -9.39
N LEU A 24 -9.39 -0.82 -8.84
CA LEU A 24 -8.46 0.09 -8.17
C LEU A 24 -8.36 -0.27 -6.70
N PHE A 25 -7.14 -0.32 -6.18
CA PHE A 25 -6.87 -0.71 -4.80
C PHE A 25 -5.88 0.25 -4.17
N ARG A 26 -6.30 0.92 -3.10
CA ARG A 26 -5.43 1.79 -2.30
C ARG A 26 -4.79 0.99 -1.17
N VAL A 27 -3.47 0.87 -1.21
CA VAL A 27 -2.70 0.14 -0.20
C VAL A 27 -2.69 0.94 1.10
N ILE A 28 -2.98 0.28 2.22
CA ILE A 28 -2.81 0.83 3.57
C ILE A 28 -1.65 0.16 4.32
N ARG A 29 -1.38 -1.11 4.01
CA ARG A 29 -0.26 -1.87 4.57
C ARG A 29 0.19 -2.93 3.56
N VAL A 30 1.50 -3.04 3.42
CA VAL A 30 2.17 -4.16 2.74
C VAL A 30 2.69 -5.07 3.84
N HIS A 31 2.38 -6.35 3.77
CA HIS A 31 2.96 -7.33 4.69
C HIS A 31 4.24 -7.87 4.10
N ASP A 32 5.35 -7.72 4.82
CA ASP A 32 6.68 -8.26 4.45
C ASP A 32 6.81 -9.75 4.82
N TRP A 33 5.70 -10.51 4.74
CA TRP A 33 5.74 -11.93 5.05
C TRP A 33 6.60 -12.63 3.99
N PRO A 34 7.51 -13.55 4.37
CA PRO A 34 8.29 -14.34 3.42
C PRO A 34 7.36 -15.33 2.72
N THR A 35 6.61 -14.83 1.73
CA THR A 35 5.88 -15.67 0.79
C THR A 35 6.76 -16.05 -0.39
N TYR A 36 6.28 -16.97 -1.23
CA TYR A 36 6.92 -17.36 -2.49
C TYR A 36 7.41 -16.14 -3.28
N ASP A 37 8.58 -16.26 -3.91
CA ASP A 37 9.23 -15.18 -4.63
C ASP A 37 8.27 -14.43 -5.56
N GLY A 38 8.15 -13.12 -5.35
CA GLY A 38 7.31 -12.23 -6.15
C GLY A 38 5.84 -12.16 -5.73
N TRP A 39 5.40 -12.86 -4.70
CA TRP A 39 4.06 -12.70 -4.12
C TRP A 39 4.06 -11.84 -2.88
N LEU A 40 2.97 -11.11 -2.66
CA LEU A 40 2.83 -10.20 -1.54
C LEU A 40 1.38 -10.06 -1.07
N TRP A 41 1.24 -9.90 0.24
CA TRP A 41 -0.03 -9.63 0.91
C TRP A 41 -0.22 -8.13 1.07
N LEU A 42 -1.31 -7.62 0.51
CA LEU A 42 -1.67 -6.21 0.58
C LEU A 42 -2.98 -6.06 1.33
N ASP A 43 -2.96 -5.20 2.36
CA ASP A 43 -4.17 -4.67 2.95
C ASP A 43 -4.45 -3.31 2.33
N GLY A 44 -5.73 -3.03 2.08
CA GLY A 44 -6.13 -1.80 1.43
C GLY A 44 -7.62 -1.65 1.27
N TYR A 45 -7.99 -0.61 0.52
CA TYR A 45 -9.35 -0.33 0.15
C TYR A 45 -9.54 -0.49 -1.35
N GLN A 46 -10.58 -1.21 -1.75
CA GLN A 46 -11.09 -1.13 -3.11
C GLN A 46 -11.66 0.26 -3.34
N LEU A 47 -11.33 0.87 -4.48
CA LEU A 47 -11.85 2.16 -4.88
C LEU A 47 -12.94 2.01 -5.94
N ASN A 48 -13.94 2.87 -5.90
CA ASN A 48 -14.90 3.01 -7.00
C ASN A 48 -14.34 3.88 -8.14
N ALA A 49 -15.13 4.10 -9.19
CA ALA A 49 -14.76 4.96 -10.31
C ALA A 49 -14.57 6.44 -9.92
N ALA A 50 -15.15 6.89 -8.80
CA ALA A 50 -14.94 8.24 -8.25
C ALA A 50 -13.64 8.35 -7.42
N GLY A 51 -12.98 7.23 -7.10
CA GLY A 51 -11.79 7.17 -6.26
C GLY A 51 -12.07 7.03 -4.77
N ASP A 52 -13.33 6.84 -4.37
CA ASP A 52 -13.70 6.64 -2.97
C ASP A 52 -13.47 5.20 -2.53
N ALA A 53 -13.01 5.03 -1.29
CA ALA A 53 -12.86 3.73 -0.65
C ALA A 53 -14.25 3.12 -0.37
N VAL A 54 -14.58 2.03 -1.08
CA VAL A 54 -15.87 1.35 -0.92
C VAL A 54 -15.80 0.16 0.03
N GLU A 55 -14.66 -0.55 0.04
CA GLU A 55 -14.54 -1.79 0.82
C GLU A 55 -13.10 -2.01 1.25
N ARG A 56 -12.88 -2.47 2.49
CA ARG A 56 -11.56 -2.88 2.97
C ARG A 56 -11.31 -4.35 2.68
N ARG A 57 -10.18 -4.67 2.06
CA ARG A 57 -9.82 -6.04 1.69
C ARG A 57 -8.35 -6.33 1.91
N SER A 58 -8.07 -7.59 2.18
CA SER A 58 -6.74 -8.20 2.19
C SER A 58 -6.62 -9.05 0.93
N ILE A 59 -5.64 -8.74 0.08
CA ILE A 59 -5.44 -9.43 -1.20
C ILE A 59 -4.05 -10.04 -1.28
N PHE A 60 -3.97 -11.19 -1.94
CA PHE A 60 -2.71 -11.86 -2.25
C PHE A 60 -2.44 -11.75 -3.76
N VAL A 61 -1.38 -11.03 -4.10
CA VAL A 61 -1.08 -10.65 -5.49
C VAL A 61 0.40 -10.81 -5.81
N GLN A 62 0.69 -11.06 -7.07
CA GLN A 62 2.03 -11.11 -7.63
C GLN A 62 2.49 -9.68 -7.97
N GLN A 63 3.68 -9.33 -7.50
CA GLN A 63 4.28 -7.99 -7.66
C GLN A 63 4.43 -7.59 -9.13
N ASP A 64 4.76 -8.54 -10.00
CA ASP A 64 5.06 -8.28 -11.41
C ASP A 64 3.82 -7.83 -12.20
N GLY A 65 2.64 -8.34 -11.83
CA GLY A 65 1.37 -7.97 -12.46
C GLY A 65 0.75 -6.67 -11.93
N LEU A 66 1.34 -6.04 -10.91
CA LEU A 66 0.81 -4.80 -10.32
C LEU A 66 1.21 -3.58 -11.13
N GLN A 67 0.22 -2.74 -11.45
CA GLN A 67 0.44 -1.47 -12.13
C GLN A 67 0.14 -0.31 -11.18
N ALA A 68 1.14 0.52 -10.88
CA ALA A 68 0.90 1.79 -10.18
C ALA A 68 0.02 2.68 -11.04
N VAL A 69 -1.13 3.08 -10.50
CA VAL A 69 -1.82 4.27 -10.99
C VAL A 69 -1.13 5.43 -10.31
N ARG A 70 -0.42 6.26 -11.10
CA ARG A 70 0.02 7.57 -10.62
C ARG A 70 -1.22 8.39 -10.32
N ALA A 71 -1.76 8.25 -9.11
CA ALA A 71 -2.59 9.28 -8.53
C ALA A 71 -1.74 10.53 -8.51
N LYS A 72 -2.24 11.65 -9.08
CA LYS A 72 -1.61 12.95 -8.81
C LYS A 72 -1.42 13.01 -7.30
N PRO A 73 -0.21 13.27 -6.79
CA PRO A 73 -0.05 13.43 -5.36
C PRO A 73 -1.02 14.55 -4.99
N VAL A 74 -2.06 14.22 -4.22
CA VAL A 74 -2.67 15.19 -3.32
C VAL A 74 -1.56 15.51 -2.33
N ALA A 75 -0.65 16.39 -2.76
CA ALA A 75 -0.18 17.42 -1.87
C ALA A 75 -1.43 18.03 -1.21
N GLU A 76 -1.36 18.36 0.07
CA GLU A 76 -2.42 19.07 0.79
C GLU A 76 -3.57 18.27 1.47
N GLN A 77 -3.31 17.14 2.14
CA GLN A 77 -4.16 16.76 3.32
C GLN A 77 -3.36 16.22 4.50
N ARG A 78 -2.15 16.75 4.73
CA ARG A 78 -1.57 16.75 6.07
C ARG A 78 -2.19 17.94 6.81
N PRO A 79 -3.03 17.76 7.86
CA PRO A 79 -3.11 18.80 8.87
C PRO A 79 -1.70 18.94 9.44
N ARG A 80 -1.05 20.02 9.03
CA ARG A 80 0.25 20.49 9.50
C ARG A 80 0.07 20.97 10.94
N ASN A 81 -0.26 20.06 11.86
CA ASN A 81 -0.25 20.34 13.29
C ASN A 81 -0.28 19.03 14.09
N MET A 82 0.90 18.56 14.50
CA MET A 82 1.16 17.97 15.82
C MET A 82 2.67 17.77 15.95
N LEU A 83 3.32 18.87 16.32
CA LEU A 83 4.64 18.90 16.94
C LEU A 83 4.58 18.11 18.25
N ARG A 84 5.27 16.97 18.38
CA ARG A 84 5.92 16.61 19.67
C ARG A 84 6.95 15.47 19.55
N ASN A 85 8.20 15.89 19.66
CA ASN A 85 9.29 15.28 20.42
C ASN A 85 9.34 13.75 20.51
N HIS A 86 10.24 13.15 19.75
CA HIS A 86 11.05 12.05 20.28
C HIS A 86 12.52 12.38 20.05
N THR A 87 13.04 13.27 20.90
CA THR A 87 14.46 13.45 21.11
C THR A 87 15.03 12.11 21.60
N ARG A 88 15.88 11.49 20.79
CA ARG A 88 16.76 10.39 21.22
C ARG A 88 17.74 10.92 22.28
N PRO A 89 17.88 10.27 23.44
CA PRO A 89 19.16 10.29 24.15
C PRO A 89 20.01 9.10 23.70
N ARG A 90 21.27 9.40 23.43
CA ARG A 90 22.37 8.50 23.07
C ARG A 90 23.23 8.30 24.34
N ALA A 91 23.44 7.06 24.80
CA ALA A 91 24.57 6.59 25.63
C ALA A 91 24.37 5.08 25.88
N ALA A 92 25.24 4.19 25.38
CA ALA A 92 26.38 3.56 26.08
C ALA A 92 25.93 2.70 27.29
N ILE A 93 26.30 1.42 27.41
CA ILE A 93 27.64 0.94 27.79
C ILE A 93 27.78 -0.57 27.47
N ALA A 94 29.02 -0.99 27.21
CA ALA A 94 29.49 -2.34 26.96
C ALA A 94 29.92 -3.08 28.26
N HIS A 95 30.00 -4.41 28.14
CA HIS A 95 30.65 -5.42 29.02
C HIS A 95 30.15 -5.62 30.45
#